data_AF-A0AAV3JU00-F1
#
_entry.id   AF-A0AAV3JU00-F1
#
_cell.length_a   1.000
_cell.length_b   1.000
_cell.length_c   1.000
_cell.angle_alpha   90.00
_cell.angle_beta   90.00
_cell.angle_gamma   90.00
#
_symmetry.space_group_name_H-M   'P 1'
#
loop_
_entity.id
_entity.type
_entity.pdbx_description
1 polymer ?
#
loop_
_entity_poly.entity_id
_entity_poly.type
_entity_poly.pdbx_seq_one_letter_code
_entity_poly.pdbx_strand_id
1 'polypeptide(L)' 'MKLLFLACVFGVSLTACAKKAVYRDVKVPIKCDIEMPTRPSEHLEALEYLRALLIYTETLENDLKFCTKK' A
#
# COMPACT_ATOMS: atom_id res chain seq x y z
N MET A 1 -36.33 26.08 -34.21
CA MET A 1 -36.62 25.00 -33.22
C MET A 1 -35.61 23.86 -33.25
N LYS A 2 -35.10 23.43 -34.42
CA LYS A 2 -34.16 22.29 -34.55
C LYS A 2 -32.83 22.47 -33.80
N LEU A 3 -32.28 23.68 -33.80
CA LEU A 3 -31.03 24.02 -33.10
C LEU A 3 -31.14 24.01 -31.57
N LEU A 4 -32.29 24.43 -31.03
CA LEU A 4 -32.57 24.38 -29.59
C LEU A 4 -32.64 22.95 -29.08
N PHE A 5 -33.22 22.06 -29.90
CA PHE A 5 -33.29 20.63 -29.58
C PHE A 5 -31.90 20.01 -29.55
N LEU A 6 -31.03 20.35 -30.51
CA LEU A 6 -29.65 19.87 -30.56
C LEU A 6 -28.83 20.36 -29.35
N ALA A 7 -28.99 21.63 -28.96
CA ALA A 7 -28.32 22.21 -27.80
C ALA A 7 -28.77 21.54 -26.49
N CYS A 8 -30.07 21.25 -26.33
CA CYS A 8 -30.57 20.52 -25.17
C CYS A 8 -30.03 19.09 -25.09
N VAL A 9 -30.02 18.36 -26.21
CA VAL A 9 -29.47 16.99 -26.25
C VAL A 9 -27.99 16.98 -25.88
N PHE A 10 -27.22 17.93 -26.41
CA PHE A 10 -25.79 18.05 -26.14
C PHE A 10 -25.49 18.52 -24.70
N GLY A 11 -26.34 19.36 -24.12
CA GLY A 11 -26.20 19.78 -22.72
C GLY A 11 -26.44 18.63 -21.74
N VAL A 12 -27.46 17.80 -22.00
CA VAL A 12 -27.80 16.66 -21.11
C VAL A 12 -26.76 15.54 -21.22
N SER A 13 -26.21 15.27 -22.41
CA SER A 13 -25.17 14.25 -22.57
C SER A 13 -23.88 14.54 -21.81
N LEU A 14 -23.54 15.82 -21.58
CA LEU A 14 -22.37 16.24 -20.79
C LEU A 14 -22.58 16.10 -19.27
N THR A 15 -23.83 16.00 -18.79
CA THR A 15 -24.14 15.81 -17.36
C THR A 15 -24.13 14.34 -16.91
N ALA A 16 -23.93 13.39 -17.84
CA ALA A 16 -23.94 11.95 -17.55
C ALA A 16 -22.63 11.42 -16.94
N CYS A 17 -21.57 12.24 -16.83
CA CYS A 17 -20.30 11.81 -16.26
C CYS A 17 -20.31 11.91 -14.72
N ALA A 18 -20.26 10.73 -14.09
CA ALA A 18 -20.13 10.45 -12.66
C ALA A 18 -21.40 10.62 -11.79
N LYS A 19 -22.23 9.56 -11.74
CA LYS A 19 -23.43 9.45 -10.92
C LYS A 19 -23.22 9.56 -9.40
N LYS A 20 -22.01 9.34 -8.89
CA LYS A 20 -21.64 9.44 -7.46
C LYS A 20 -20.11 9.38 -7.32
N ALA A 21 -19.54 10.24 -6.49
CA ALA A 21 -18.16 10.09 -6.02
C ALA A 21 -18.08 8.81 -5.16
N VAL A 22 -17.41 7.77 -5.67
CA VAL A 22 -17.16 6.55 -4.91
C VAL A 22 -15.92 6.81 -4.05
N TYR A 23 -16.14 7.25 -2.82
CA TYR A 23 -15.10 7.24 -1.81
C TYR A 23 -14.81 5.78 -1.47
N ARG A 24 -13.60 5.32 -1.79
CA ARG A 24 -13.09 4.04 -1.33
C ARG A 24 -12.47 4.27 0.04
N ASP A 25 -12.78 3.40 0.99
CA ASP A 25 -12.06 3.37 2.26
C ASP A 25 -10.60 3.05 1.98
N VAL A 26 -9.74 4.07 2.10
CA VAL A 26 -8.29 3.90 2.03
C VAL A 26 -7.84 3.47 3.42
N LYS A 27 -7.46 2.20 3.56
CA LYS A 27 -6.85 1.71 4.80
C LYS A 27 -5.50 2.38 4.94
N VAL A 28 -5.35 3.25 5.95
CA VAL A 28 -4.05 3.81 6.32
C VAL A 28 -3.23 2.69 6.95
N PRO A 29 -2.00 2.40 6.48
CA PRO A 29 -1.15 1.42 7.15
C PRO A 29 -0.88 1.91 8.57
N ILE A 30 -1.48 1.23 9.55
CA ILE A 30 -1.12 1.41 10.94
C ILE A 30 0.26 0.79 11.15
N LYS A 31 1.10 1.45 11.94
CA LYS A 31 2.41 0.89 12.32
C LYS A 31 2.16 -0.45 13.01
N CYS A 32 2.94 -1.47 12.69
CA CYS A 32 2.96 -2.68 13.50
C CYS A 32 3.58 -2.34 14.86
N ASP A 33 3.00 -2.86 15.93
CA ASP A 33 3.53 -2.73 17.29
C ASP A 33 4.71 -3.71 17.51
N ILE A 34 5.75 -3.59 16.68
CA ILE A 34 6.98 -4.37 16.77
C ILE A 34 8.19 -3.43 16.79
N GLU A 35 9.20 -3.80 17.56
CA GLU A 35 10.48 -3.10 17.55
C GLU A 35 11.28 -3.51 16.32
N MET A 36 11.79 -2.53 15.56
CA MET A 36 12.57 -2.84 14.36
C MET A 36 13.95 -3.40 14.77
N PRO A 37 14.30 -4.63 14.36
CA PRO A 37 15.60 -5.20 14.71
C PRO A 37 16.73 -4.44 14.03
N THR A 38 17.88 -4.34 14.70
CA THR A 38 19.06 -3.67 14.16
C THR A 38 19.76 -4.58 13.15
N ARG A 39 20.06 -4.04 11.96
CA ARG A 39 20.77 -4.79 10.92
C ARG A 39 22.20 -5.12 11.39
N PRO A 40 22.68 -6.37 11.23
CA PRO A 40 24.08 -6.73 11.52
C PRO A 40 25.06 -5.87 10.73
N SER A 41 26.16 -5.44 11.35
CA SER A 41 27.18 -4.64 10.69
C SER A 41 27.96 -5.46 9.66
N GLU A 42 28.37 -4.83 8.56
CA GLU A 42 29.14 -5.51 7.51
C GLU A 42 30.62 -5.74 7.89
N HIS A 43 31.03 -5.29 9.07
CA HIS A 43 32.41 -5.35 9.55
C HIS A 43 32.75 -6.63 10.32
N LEU A 44 31.81 -7.58 10.47
CA LEU A 44 32.09 -8.89 11.08
C LEU A 44 32.88 -9.79 10.12
N GLU A 45 33.59 -10.77 10.68
CA GLU A 45 34.14 -11.86 9.87
C GLU A 45 33.03 -12.61 9.12
N ALA A 46 33.32 -13.10 7.92
CA ALA A 46 32.31 -13.60 6.99
C ALA A 46 31.36 -14.66 7.58
N LEU A 47 31.89 -15.57 8.41
CA LEU A 47 31.08 -16.61 9.05
C LEU A 47 30.16 -16.05 10.15
N GLU A 48 30.67 -15.12 10.96
CA GLU A 48 29.90 -14.47 12.03
C GLU A 48 28.82 -13.56 11.44
N TYR A 49 29.15 -12.85 10.36
CA TYR A 49 28.21 -12.05 9.59
C TYR A 49 27.07 -12.91 9.03
N LEU A 50 27.39 -14.02 8.37
CA LEU A 50 26.39 -14.94 7.83
C LEU A 50 25.44 -15.46 8.91
N ARG A 51 25.97 -15.86 10.07
CA ARG A 51 25.15 -16.30 11.19
C ARG A 51 24.22 -15.19 11.69
N ALA A 52 24.74 -13.99 11.91
CA ALA A 52 23.95 -12.85 12.36
C ALA A 52 22.87 -12.48 11.34
N LEU A 53 23.18 -12.59 10.04
CA LEU A 53 22.26 -12.29 8.95
C LEU A 53 21.12 -13.32 8.87
N LEU A 54 21.41 -14.60 9.07
CA LEU A 54 20.39 -15.65 9.13
C LEU A 54 19.39 -15.43 10.28
N ILE A 55 19.90 -15.09 11.48
CA ILE A 55 19.06 -14.77 12.64
C ILE A 55 18.20 -13.52 12.37
N TYR A 56 18.80 -12.48 11.78
CA TYR A 56 18.11 -11.26 11.39
C TYR A 56 16.97 -11.56 10.41
N THR A 57 17.22 -12.41 9.40
CA THR A 57 16.18 -12.79 8.43
C THR A 57 15.05 -13.61 9.05
N GLU A 58 15.36 -14.55 9.94
CA GLU A 58 14.34 -15.35 10.65
C GLU A 58 13.42 -14.45 11.49
N THR A 59 14.00 -13.47 12.17
CA THR A 59 13.24 -12.49 12.98
C THR A 59 12.31 -11.68 12.10
N LEU A 60 12.81 -11.15 10.97
CA LEU A 60 11.99 -10.42 10.00
C LEU A 60 10.85 -11.26 9.41
N GLU A 61 11.08 -12.54 9.14
CA GLU A 61 10.03 -13.43 8.64
C GLU A 61 8.92 -13.64 9.67
N ASN A 62 9.28 -13.80 10.95
CA ASN A 62 8.33 -13.98 12.03
C ASN A 62 7.53 -12.69 12.29
N ASP A 63 8.21 -11.54 12.29
CA ASP A 63 7.58 -10.22 12.41
C ASP A 63 6.62 -9.94 11.25
N LEU A 64 7.01 -10.31 10.03
CA LEU A 64 6.16 -10.16 8.84
C LEU A 64 4.90 -11.03 8.94
N LYS A 65 5.00 -12.27 9.43
CA LYS A 65 3.85 -13.15 9.68
C LYS A 65 2.90 -12.53 10.69
N PHE A 66 3.43 -12.00 11.80
CA PHE A 66 2.64 -11.29 12.81
C PHE A 66 1.92 -10.06 12.22
N CYS A 67 2.67 -9.20 11.52
CA CYS A 67 2.17 -7.96 10.91
C CYS A 67 1.06 -8.21 9.88
N THR A 68 1.24 -9.22 9.05
CA THR A 68 0.32 -9.50 7.95
C THR A 68 -0.87 -10.35 8.35
N LYS A 69 -0.89 -10.88 9.60
CA LYS A 69 -1.94 -11.77 10.13
C LYS A 69 -2.32 -12.88 9.12
N LYS A 70 -1.32 -13.42 8.43
CA LYS A 70 -1.47 -14.57 7.53
C LYS A 70 -1.24 -15.88 8.27
#